data_AF-A0A8J1K0N8-F1
#
_entry.id   AF-A0A8J1K0N8-F1
#
_cell.length_a   1.000
_cell.length_b   1.000
_cell.length_c   1.000
_cell.angle_alpha   90.00
_cell.angle_beta   90.00
_cell.angle_gamma   90.00
#
_symmetry.space_group_name_H-M   'P 1'
#
loop_
_entity.id
_entity.type
_entity.pdbx_description
1 polymer ?
#
loop_
_entity_poly.entity_id
_entity_poly.type
_entity_poly.pdbx_seq_one_letter_code
_entity_poly.pdbx_strand_id
1 'polypeptide(L)'
;MSKTKNGQSDCTSPPQETEQLPRGQSTLPDVSSSQKGDADLVQVNAGCSLSTKSKSKKTSPTKIWSQQDIDWVDSIISSDKDLKCYPRRHFGKLEKTQREKFRKKSIPDQFMVNKKKRAQKIIESSKGNSTFLTSISNQDVIKDYEKERRKLIGLELHAITLTEYYRAKRIPRGLRVSLRPTIFNDNLEFAKKYEQIVNKCSFDIILLNIEYLQREVMETKQRLQTIECELKQQTNTEVYQEQLRHMEESLSKHRQSIEERKRLKFHRDEADYNTGRIYRWQRESGTTWTPRGPRREGPQQDLRSMRSTRPTWSPAGAGPSRSPQGQGGVVGDTGGRKDRRQQPQRRARTFKKRW
;
A
#
# COMPACT_ATOMS: atom_id res chain seq x y z
N MET A 1 38.37 56.03 -26.89
CA MET A 1 37.51 56.65 -25.86
C MET A 1 36.29 57.25 -26.53
N SER A 2 35.10 56.63 -26.39
CA SER A 2 33.77 57.25 -26.60
C SER A 2 32.67 56.19 -26.60
N LYS A 3 31.65 56.41 -25.74
CA LYS A 3 30.18 56.14 -25.89
C LYS A 3 29.75 54.66 -26.03
N THR A 4 28.65 54.13 -25.49
CA THR A 4 27.23 54.56 -25.29
C THR A 4 26.56 53.56 -24.31
N LYS A 5 25.78 53.96 -23.30
CA LYS A 5 24.31 54.15 -23.23
C LYS A 5 23.39 52.90 -23.39
N ASN A 6 22.62 52.63 -22.32
CA ASN A 6 21.18 52.33 -22.18
C ASN A 6 20.52 50.98 -22.58
N GLY A 7 19.55 50.60 -21.73
CA GLY A 7 18.41 49.69 -21.95
C GLY A 7 18.25 48.74 -20.76
N GLN A 8 17.37 48.90 -19.74
CA GLN A 8 15.96 49.27 -19.64
C GLN A 8 15.04 48.30 -20.43
N SER A 9 14.47 47.32 -19.73
CA SER A 9 13.40 46.46 -20.25
C SER A 9 12.41 46.10 -19.13
N ASP A 10 11.30 46.81 -19.21
CA ASP A 10 9.92 46.63 -18.76
C ASP A 10 9.52 45.37 -17.99
N CYS A 11 8.86 45.63 -16.85
CA CYS A 11 8.02 44.71 -16.11
C CYS A 11 6.62 44.68 -16.74
N THR A 12 6.26 43.59 -17.40
CA THR A 12 4.90 43.34 -17.90
C THR A 12 4.07 42.64 -16.82
N SER A 13 3.02 43.31 -16.36
CA SER A 13 2.00 42.75 -15.46
C SER A 13 1.07 41.76 -16.18
N PRO A 14 0.50 40.76 -15.49
CA PRO A 14 -0.49 39.84 -16.07
C PRO A 14 -1.91 40.45 -16.11
N PRO A 15 -2.76 40.00 -17.04
CA PRO A 15 -4.12 40.52 -17.21
C PRO A 15 -5.08 39.96 -16.16
N GLN A 16 -5.99 40.81 -15.70
CA GLN A 16 -7.14 40.45 -14.87
C GLN A 16 -8.23 39.81 -15.74
N GLU A 17 -8.53 38.54 -15.51
CA GLU A 17 -9.73 37.87 -16.05
C GLU A 17 -10.95 38.22 -15.18
N THR A 18 -11.88 38.96 -15.79
CA THR A 18 -13.25 39.14 -15.32
C THR A 18 -14.11 37.94 -15.74
N GLU A 19 -14.38 37.01 -14.82
CA GLU A 19 -15.46 36.03 -14.99
C GLU A 19 -16.80 36.66 -14.56
N GLN A 20 -17.67 36.90 -15.54
CA GLN A 20 -19.10 37.14 -15.36
C GLN A 20 -19.84 35.80 -15.32
N LEU A 21 -20.49 35.50 -14.19
CA LEU A 21 -21.43 34.38 -14.04
C LEU A 21 -22.85 34.77 -14.52
N PRO A 22 -23.50 34.01 -15.41
CA PRO A 22 -24.92 34.18 -15.69
C PRO A 22 -25.80 33.48 -14.65
N ARG A 23 -26.81 34.21 -14.18
CA ARG A 23 -27.95 33.73 -13.39
C ARG A 23 -28.79 32.75 -14.22
N GLY A 24 -28.80 31.47 -13.83
CA GLY A 24 -29.72 30.45 -14.33
C GLY A 24 -30.93 30.31 -13.41
N GLN A 25 -32.11 30.47 -13.99
CA GLN A 25 -33.42 30.52 -13.34
C GLN A 25 -33.90 29.16 -12.84
N SER A 26 -34.64 29.20 -11.74
CA SER A 26 -35.39 28.11 -11.13
C SER A 26 -36.69 27.82 -11.91
N THR A 27 -36.90 26.56 -12.28
CA THR A 27 -38.22 26.02 -12.62
C THR A 27 -38.49 24.79 -11.76
N LEU A 28 -39.43 24.94 -10.83
CA LEU A 28 -40.13 23.85 -10.14
C LEU A 28 -41.22 23.29 -11.07
N PRO A 29 -41.55 22.00 -10.98
CA PRO A 29 -42.89 21.54 -11.30
C PRO A 29 -43.70 21.24 -10.04
N ASP A 30 -44.91 21.79 -10.10
CA ASP A 30 -46.09 21.58 -9.30
C ASP A 30 -46.61 20.14 -9.46
N VAL A 31 -46.93 19.45 -8.37
CA VAL A 31 -47.82 18.26 -8.42
C VAL A 31 -48.73 18.29 -7.21
N SER A 32 -50.00 18.57 -7.52
CA SER A 32 -51.16 18.53 -6.65
C SER A 32 -51.76 17.12 -6.51
N SER A 33 -52.56 16.98 -5.43
CA SER A 33 -53.80 16.18 -5.29
C SER A 33 -53.74 14.69 -4.89
N SER A 34 -54.25 14.41 -3.67
CA SER A 34 -55.48 13.62 -3.38
C SER A 34 -55.44 13.12 -1.91
N GLN A 35 -56.34 13.59 -1.02
CA GLN A 35 -57.59 12.92 -0.57
C GLN A 35 -57.35 11.50 0.01
N LYS A 36 -57.87 11.03 1.14
CA LYS A 36 -59.02 11.36 2.03
C LYS A 36 -58.97 10.38 3.24
N GLY A 37 -59.66 10.72 4.34
CA GLY A 37 -60.13 9.78 5.38
C GLY A 37 -59.47 9.98 6.76
N ASP A 38 -60.04 10.77 7.66
CA ASP A 38 -61.06 10.42 8.68
C ASP A 38 -60.48 9.52 9.79
N ALA A 39 -60.08 10.09 10.94
CA ALA A 39 -60.89 10.48 12.10
C ALA A 39 -60.96 9.33 13.13
N ASP A 40 -60.24 9.49 14.25
CA ASP A 40 -60.88 9.30 15.55
C ASP A 40 -60.16 10.01 16.70
N LEU A 41 -61.01 10.47 17.59
CA LEU A 41 -60.91 11.51 18.58
C LEU A 41 -60.62 10.91 19.97
N VAL A 42 -59.52 11.30 20.64
CA VAL A 42 -59.49 11.38 22.11
C VAL A 42 -58.62 12.56 22.55
N GLN A 43 -59.27 13.56 23.13
CA GLN A 43 -58.68 14.66 23.89
C GLN A 43 -58.22 14.17 25.26
N VAL A 44 -56.99 14.49 25.69
CA VAL A 44 -56.74 15.10 27.01
C VAL A 44 -55.36 15.78 27.07
N ASN A 45 -55.41 17.11 27.19
CA ASN A 45 -54.68 18.02 28.07
C ASN A 45 -53.14 18.14 28.16
N ALA A 46 -52.78 19.44 28.23
CA ALA A 46 -51.69 20.09 28.96
C ALA A 46 -50.30 20.17 28.32
N GLY A 47 -50.11 21.24 27.53
CA GLY A 47 -49.21 22.33 27.90
C GLY A 47 -47.73 22.00 28.15
N CYS A 48 -46.90 22.21 27.12
CA CYS A 48 -45.59 22.81 27.33
C CYS A 48 -45.09 23.43 26.02
N SER A 49 -45.11 24.76 25.99
CA SER A 49 -44.31 25.58 25.10
C SER A 49 -42.83 25.24 25.24
N LEU A 50 -42.14 24.94 24.14
CA LEU A 50 -40.76 25.39 23.92
C LEU A 50 -40.36 25.25 22.44
N SER A 51 -40.07 26.42 21.90
CA SER A 51 -39.36 26.69 20.66
C SER A 51 -37.97 26.02 20.67
N THR A 52 -37.56 25.37 19.58
CA THR A 52 -36.47 25.85 18.71
C THR A 52 -36.12 24.83 17.62
N LYS A 53 -35.94 25.38 16.41
CA LYS A 53 -35.28 24.75 15.26
C LYS A 53 -33.87 24.28 15.64
N SER A 54 -33.41 23.17 15.07
CA SER A 54 -32.19 23.17 14.23
C SER A 54 -31.85 21.77 13.66
N LYS A 55 -31.77 21.72 12.33
CA LYS A 55 -31.16 20.63 11.55
C LYS A 55 -29.64 20.72 11.73
N SER A 56 -28.98 19.65 12.17
CA SER A 56 -27.53 19.52 12.10
C SER A 56 -27.13 18.46 11.08
N LYS A 57 -26.68 18.92 9.91
CA LYS A 57 -25.94 18.13 8.92
C LYS A 57 -24.53 17.91 9.48
N LYS A 58 -24.16 16.66 9.77
CA LYS A 58 -22.77 16.28 10.05
C LYS A 58 -22.02 16.15 8.72
N THR A 59 -21.32 17.20 8.32
CA THR A 59 -20.22 17.12 7.35
C THR A 59 -18.91 17.01 8.13
N SER A 60 -18.23 15.88 7.99
CA SER A 60 -16.89 15.68 8.53
C SER A 60 -15.90 16.65 7.88
N PRO A 61 -15.08 17.40 8.64
CA PRO A 61 -14.08 18.27 8.06
C PRO A 61 -12.87 17.44 7.63
N THR A 62 -12.59 17.41 6.33
CA THR A 62 -11.30 16.99 5.78
C THR A 62 -10.27 18.03 6.24
N LYS A 63 -9.51 17.73 7.32
CA LYS A 63 -8.42 18.59 7.78
C LYS A 63 -7.31 18.60 6.73
N ILE A 64 -7.28 19.67 5.95
CA ILE A 64 -6.12 20.11 5.18
C ILE A 64 -5.04 20.47 6.20
N TRP A 65 -3.83 19.95 6.02
CA TRP A 65 -2.71 20.18 6.92
C TRP A 65 -2.42 21.67 7.00
N SER A 66 -2.18 22.19 8.20
CA SER A 66 -1.83 23.60 8.37
C SER A 66 -0.38 23.80 7.88
N GLN A 67 -0.06 24.98 7.35
CA GLN A 67 1.30 25.30 6.90
C GLN A 67 2.34 25.11 8.03
N GLN A 68 1.94 25.30 9.29
CA GLN A 68 2.78 25.06 10.47
C GLN A 68 3.18 23.58 10.66
N ASP A 69 2.34 22.63 10.24
CA ASP A 69 2.68 21.21 10.28
C ASP A 69 3.74 20.83 9.23
N ILE A 70 3.79 21.58 8.12
CA ILE A 70 4.77 21.40 7.04
C ILE A 70 6.10 22.03 7.47
N ASP A 71 6.06 23.26 8.00
CA ASP A 71 7.25 24.00 8.42
C ASP A 71 7.97 23.33 9.61
N TRP A 72 7.24 22.64 10.50
CA TRP A 72 7.85 21.85 11.59
C TRP A 72 8.65 20.65 11.08
N VAL A 73 8.20 20.00 9.99
CA VAL A 73 8.94 18.89 9.37
C VAL A 73 10.21 19.40 8.69
N ASP A 74 10.15 20.54 7.99
CA ASP A 74 11.32 21.15 7.33
C ASP A 74 12.36 21.70 8.32
N SER A 75 11.92 22.19 9.50
CA SER A 75 12.83 22.60 10.59
C SER A 75 13.61 21.43 11.20
N ILE A 76 13.03 20.23 11.25
CA ILE A 76 13.72 19.02 11.72
C ILE A 76 14.74 18.55 10.66
N ILE A 77 14.41 18.65 9.38
CA ILE A 77 15.30 18.25 8.27
C ILE A 77 16.54 19.15 8.16
N SER A 78 16.45 20.44 8.50
CA SER A 78 17.61 21.34 8.48
C SER A 78 18.58 21.18 9.66
N SER A 79 18.18 20.47 10.72
CA SER A 79 18.97 20.37 11.96
C SER A 79 19.98 19.21 11.96
N ASP A 80 20.01 18.36 10.92
CA ASP A 80 20.70 17.06 10.94
C ASP A 80 21.95 17.00 10.02
N LYS A 81 22.63 18.14 9.82
CA LYS A 81 23.86 18.21 8.99
C LYS A 81 25.17 17.95 9.74
N ASP A 82 25.14 17.66 11.04
CA ASP A 82 26.36 17.52 11.86
C ASP A 82 26.52 16.18 12.60
N LEU A 83 25.86 15.10 12.17
CA LEU A 83 26.12 13.75 12.69
C LEU A 83 27.42 13.18 12.11
N LYS A 84 28.53 13.60 12.73
CA LYS A 84 29.87 13.00 12.61
C LYS A 84 29.81 11.49 12.89
N CYS A 85 30.46 10.76 11.98
CA CYS A 85 30.81 9.35 12.01
C CYS A 85 31.03 8.75 13.41
N TYR A 86 30.23 7.74 13.78
CA TYR A 86 30.64 6.79 14.82
C TYR A 86 31.57 5.71 14.23
N PRO A 87 32.71 5.40 14.88
CA PRO A 87 33.61 4.37 14.42
C PRO A 87 32.99 2.97 14.60
N ARG A 88 32.91 2.25 13.49
CA ARG A 88 32.46 0.87 13.38
C ARG A 88 33.39 -0.04 14.18
N ARG A 89 32.89 -0.62 15.28
CA ARG A 89 33.65 -1.58 16.12
C ARG A 89 34.10 -2.77 15.27
N HIS A 90 35.41 -2.91 15.12
CA HIS A 90 36.07 -4.10 14.60
C HIS A 90 35.95 -5.23 15.63
N PHE A 91 35.07 -6.20 15.38
CA PHE A 91 35.07 -7.49 16.08
C PHE A 91 35.59 -8.59 15.14
N GLY A 92 36.68 -9.24 15.57
CA GLY A 92 36.97 -10.64 15.24
C GLY A 92 37.57 -10.95 13.87
N LYS A 93 38.84 -10.62 13.65
CA LYS A 93 39.70 -11.32 12.68
C LYS A 93 41.08 -11.60 13.28
N LEU A 94 41.13 -12.44 14.30
CA LEU A 94 42.33 -13.23 14.60
C LEU A 94 41.90 -14.71 14.60
N GLU A 95 42.80 -15.58 14.15
CA GLU A 95 42.65 -17.05 14.05
C GLU A 95 42.10 -17.66 12.75
N LYS A 96 42.54 -17.19 11.58
CA LYS A 96 42.55 -18.03 10.36
C LYS A 96 43.86 -18.03 9.57
N THR A 97 44.95 -17.50 10.14
CA THR A 97 46.17 -17.16 9.37
C THR A 97 47.21 -18.28 9.26
N GLN A 98 46.98 -19.46 9.85
CA GLN A 98 47.97 -20.56 9.82
C GLN A 98 47.50 -21.81 9.03
N ARG A 99 46.19 -22.02 8.85
CA ARG A 99 45.67 -23.22 8.15
C ARG A 99 45.54 -23.07 6.63
N GLU A 100 45.69 -21.85 6.10
CA GLU A 100 45.57 -21.57 4.65
C GLU A 100 46.93 -21.45 3.93
N LYS A 101 48.04 -21.47 4.66
CA LYS A 101 49.39 -21.42 4.07
C LYS A 101 49.85 -22.74 3.44
N PHE A 102 49.20 -23.87 3.75
CA PHE A 102 49.58 -25.19 3.21
C PHE A 102 48.78 -25.67 1.99
N ARG A 103 47.77 -24.93 1.52
CA ARG A 103 46.93 -25.35 0.37
C ARG A 103 47.20 -24.62 -0.95
N LYS A 104 48.17 -23.69 -0.99
CA LYS A 104 48.41 -22.80 -2.15
C LYS A 104 49.79 -22.97 -2.82
N LYS A 105 50.26 -24.20 -2.96
CA LYS A 105 51.21 -24.57 -4.03
C LYS A 105 50.56 -25.59 -4.98
N SER A 106 49.30 -25.34 -5.34
CA SER A 106 48.78 -25.87 -6.60
C SER A 106 49.43 -25.04 -7.69
N ILE A 107 50.36 -25.66 -8.41
CA ILE A 107 50.92 -25.13 -9.64
C ILE A 107 49.72 -24.63 -10.47
N PRO A 108 49.60 -23.32 -10.77
CA PRO A 108 48.49 -22.84 -11.56
C PRO A 108 48.58 -23.55 -12.89
N ASP A 109 47.63 -24.47 -13.11
CA ASP A 109 47.52 -25.28 -14.31
C ASP A 109 47.63 -24.33 -15.50
N GLN A 110 48.76 -24.41 -16.20
CA GLN A 110 49.17 -23.43 -17.21
C GLN A 110 48.13 -23.36 -18.33
N PHE A 111 47.37 -24.44 -18.48
CA PHE A 111 46.19 -24.56 -19.31
C PHE A 111 45.06 -23.56 -18.92
N MET A 112 44.76 -23.39 -17.63
CA MET A 112 43.75 -22.46 -17.13
C MET A 112 44.16 -21.00 -17.32
N VAL A 113 45.45 -20.68 -17.22
CA VAL A 113 45.97 -19.33 -17.47
C VAL A 113 45.83 -18.97 -18.96
N ASN A 114 46.15 -19.91 -19.86
CA ASN A 114 46.02 -19.71 -21.30
C ASN A 114 44.55 -19.60 -21.75
N LYS A 115 43.65 -20.38 -21.15
CA LYS A 115 42.21 -20.30 -21.43
C LYS A 115 41.61 -18.95 -21.04
N LYS A 116 42.02 -18.38 -19.90
CA LYS A 116 41.61 -17.03 -19.47
C LYS A 116 42.12 -15.94 -20.41
N LYS A 117 43.41 -16.00 -20.80
CA LYS A 117 44.00 -15.05 -21.77
C LYS A 117 43.30 -15.11 -23.12
N ARG A 118 42.96 -16.32 -23.59
CA ARG A 118 42.23 -16.50 -24.86
C ARG A 118 40.79 -15.97 -24.78
N ALA A 119 40.10 -16.19 -23.66
CA ALA A 119 38.76 -15.64 -23.44
C ALA A 119 38.75 -14.11 -23.38
N GLN A 120 39.70 -13.49 -22.65
CA GLN A 120 39.85 -12.02 -22.65
C GLN A 120 40.13 -11.48 -24.04
N LYS A 121 41.05 -12.11 -24.80
CA LYS A 121 41.34 -11.71 -26.18
C LYS A 121 40.10 -11.79 -27.08
N ILE A 122 39.26 -12.81 -26.92
CA ILE A 122 37.99 -12.92 -27.66
C ILE A 122 37.03 -11.80 -27.27
N ILE A 123 36.85 -11.52 -25.97
CA ILE A 123 35.97 -10.45 -25.47
C ILE A 123 36.44 -9.07 -25.95
N GLU A 124 37.74 -8.79 -25.88
CA GLU A 124 38.32 -7.52 -26.34
C GLU A 124 38.28 -7.37 -27.86
N SER A 125 38.40 -8.48 -28.61
CA SER A 125 38.25 -8.47 -30.07
C SER A 125 36.80 -8.27 -30.53
N SER A 126 35.83 -8.57 -29.66
CA SER A 126 34.40 -8.31 -29.88
C SER A 126 34.08 -6.83 -29.60
N LYS A 127 34.58 -5.91 -30.43
CA LYS A 127 34.22 -4.47 -30.42
C LYS A 127 32.85 -4.19 -31.04
N GLY A 128 31.86 -5.04 -30.75
CA GLY A 128 30.47 -4.80 -31.10
C GLY A 128 29.84 -3.85 -30.09
N ASN A 129 28.95 -2.96 -30.54
CA ASN A 129 28.17 -2.12 -29.65
C ASN A 129 27.21 -3.00 -28.83
N SER A 130 27.58 -3.33 -27.58
CA SER A 130 26.76 -4.19 -26.71
C SER A 130 25.49 -3.49 -26.22
N THR A 131 25.26 -2.23 -26.60
CA THR A 131 24.09 -1.44 -26.23
C THR A 131 22.78 -2.08 -26.62
N PHE A 132 22.72 -2.96 -27.62
CA PHE A 132 21.49 -3.70 -27.95
C PHE A 132 21.09 -4.73 -26.87
N LEU A 133 22.07 -5.30 -26.16
CA LEU A 133 21.80 -6.25 -25.06
C LEU A 133 21.53 -5.54 -23.73
N THR A 134 21.94 -4.28 -23.62
CA THR A 134 21.72 -3.42 -22.45
C THR A 134 20.68 -2.32 -22.68
N SER A 135 20.12 -2.18 -23.88
CA SER A 135 19.06 -1.22 -24.16
C SER A 135 17.83 -1.67 -23.40
N ILE A 136 17.58 -0.99 -22.28
CA ILE A 136 16.37 -1.17 -21.51
C ILE A 136 15.21 -0.87 -22.45
N SER A 137 14.30 -1.83 -22.62
CA SER A 137 13.11 -1.61 -23.42
C SER A 137 12.28 -0.50 -22.75
N ASN A 138 11.69 0.41 -23.54
CA ASN A 138 10.78 1.45 -23.00
C ASN A 138 9.69 0.83 -22.10
N GLN A 139 9.29 -0.42 -22.37
CA GLN A 139 8.34 -1.18 -21.55
C GLN A 139 8.86 -1.51 -20.15
N ASP A 140 10.16 -1.69 -19.98
CA ASP A 140 10.77 -2.00 -18.69
C ASP A 140 10.87 -0.73 -17.83
N VAL A 141 11.21 0.42 -18.43
CA VAL A 141 11.20 1.72 -17.74
C VAL A 141 9.80 2.05 -17.22
N ILE A 142 8.76 1.79 -18.02
CA ILE A 142 7.35 1.98 -17.63
C ILE A 142 6.95 1.08 -16.45
N LYS A 143 7.35 -0.21 -16.46
CA LYS A 143 7.09 -1.12 -15.34
C LYS A 143 7.81 -0.71 -14.07
N ASP A 144 9.05 -0.24 -14.20
CA ASP A 144 9.84 0.25 -13.07
C ASP A 144 9.22 1.53 -12.49
N TYR A 145 8.73 2.43 -13.33
CA TYR A 145 7.94 3.59 -12.91
C TYR A 145 6.69 3.18 -12.12
N GLU A 146 5.89 2.26 -12.65
CA GLU A 146 4.68 1.78 -11.97
C GLU A 146 5.00 1.14 -10.62
N LYS A 147 6.04 0.30 -10.58
CA LYS A 147 6.51 -0.38 -9.36
C LYS A 147 6.96 0.62 -8.30
N GLU A 148 7.76 1.62 -8.68
CA GLU A 148 8.27 2.62 -7.74
C GLU A 148 7.14 3.57 -7.28
N ARG A 149 6.17 3.91 -8.14
CA ARG A 149 4.93 4.60 -7.75
C ARG A 149 4.10 3.81 -6.74
N ARG A 150 3.89 2.50 -6.95
CA ARG A 150 3.16 1.64 -5.99
C ARG A 150 3.88 1.59 -4.64
N LYS A 151 5.21 1.47 -4.66
CA LYS A 151 6.04 1.51 -3.44
C LYS A 151 5.85 2.83 -2.71
N LEU A 152 5.93 3.97 -3.41
CA LEU A 152 5.73 5.30 -2.85
C LEU A 152 4.36 5.42 -2.16
N ILE A 153 3.27 5.03 -2.85
CA ILE A 153 1.91 5.06 -2.27
C ILE A 153 1.85 4.22 -0.98
N GLY A 154 2.46 3.03 -0.99
CA GLY A 154 2.52 2.16 0.19
C GLY A 154 3.23 2.80 1.38
N LEU A 155 4.37 3.47 1.13
CA LEU A 155 5.16 4.16 2.15
C LEU A 155 4.42 5.40 2.71
N GLU A 156 3.89 6.25 1.84
CA GLU A 156 3.16 7.46 2.24
C GLU A 156 1.93 7.11 3.10
N LEU A 157 1.09 6.17 2.63
CA LEU A 157 -0.05 5.71 3.40
C LEU A 157 0.37 5.04 4.70
N HIS A 158 1.53 4.37 4.75
CA HIS A 158 2.03 3.81 6.00
C HIS A 158 2.42 4.91 7.01
N ALA A 159 3.17 5.91 6.57
CA ALA A 159 3.58 7.04 7.42
C ALA A 159 2.37 7.83 7.95
N ILE A 160 1.41 8.15 7.07
CA ILE A 160 0.15 8.81 7.45
C ILE A 160 -0.58 7.98 8.51
N THR A 161 -0.74 6.67 8.27
CA THR A 161 -1.48 5.83 9.23
C THR A 161 -0.81 5.76 10.59
N LEU A 162 0.53 5.66 10.66
CA LEU A 162 1.25 5.68 11.93
C LEU A 162 1.15 7.02 12.65
N THR A 163 1.17 8.13 11.91
CA THR A 163 0.97 9.48 12.45
C THR A 163 -0.40 9.60 13.12
N GLU A 164 -1.45 9.06 12.50
CA GLU A 164 -2.80 9.05 13.07
C GLU A 164 -2.89 8.16 14.32
N TYR A 165 -2.22 7.00 14.34
CA TYR A 165 -2.11 6.19 15.57
C TYR A 165 -1.44 6.96 16.71
N TYR A 166 -0.35 7.68 16.41
CA TYR A 166 0.37 8.48 17.40
C TYR A 166 -0.48 9.65 17.93
N ARG A 167 -1.16 10.38 17.04
CA ARG A 167 -2.08 11.48 17.39
C ARG A 167 -3.23 10.99 18.27
N ALA A 168 -3.83 9.84 17.93
CA ALA A 168 -4.92 9.24 18.69
C ALA A 168 -4.47 8.52 19.98
N LYS A 169 -3.16 8.48 20.29
CA LYS A 169 -2.57 7.73 21.41
C LYS A 169 -2.98 6.26 21.42
N ARG A 170 -2.98 5.63 20.25
CA ARG A 170 -3.33 4.21 20.04
C ARG A 170 -2.14 3.43 19.49
N ILE A 171 -1.96 2.20 19.97
CA ILE A 171 -0.91 1.29 19.53
C ILE A 171 -1.51 0.26 18.56
N PRO A 172 -0.99 0.14 17.32
CA PRO A 172 -1.46 -0.87 16.37
C PRO A 172 -1.33 -2.28 16.95
N ARG A 173 -2.31 -3.16 16.72
CA ARG A 173 -2.30 -4.55 17.25
C ARG A 173 -0.98 -5.31 17.02
N GLY A 174 -0.34 -5.09 15.87
CA GLY A 174 0.93 -5.75 15.52
C GLY A 174 2.15 -5.25 16.31
N LEU A 175 2.03 -4.10 16.98
CA LEU A 175 3.10 -3.49 17.78
C LEU A 175 2.83 -3.59 19.28
N ARG A 176 1.65 -4.07 19.69
CA ARG A 176 1.34 -4.31 21.10
C ARG A 176 2.18 -5.46 21.61
N VAL A 177 2.99 -5.20 22.62
CA VAL A 177 3.81 -6.21 23.26
C VAL A 177 2.91 -7.07 24.16
N SER A 178 2.85 -8.38 23.90
CA SER A 178 2.03 -9.31 24.69
C SER A 178 2.72 -9.81 25.97
N LEU A 179 3.75 -9.10 26.43
CA LEU A 179 4.49 -9.47 27.63
C LEU A 179 3.62 -9.14 28.85
N ARG A 180 3.43 -10.17 29.69
CA ARG A 180 2.85 -10.04 31.02
C ARG A 180 4.02 -9.98 32.02
N PRO A 181 4.00 -9.08 33.01
CA PRO A 181 4.97 -9.15 34.08
C PRO A 181 4.88 -10.52 34.76
N THR A 182 6.00 -11.23 34.83
CA THR A 182 6.09 -12.56 35.45
C THR A 182 6.18 -12.47 36.98
N ILE A 183 6.75 -11.38 37.48
CA ILE A 183 6.93 -11.10 38.91
C ILE A 183 5.90 -10.06 39.31
N PHE A 184 5.23 -10.27 40.45
CA PHE A 184 4.18 -9.37 40.99
C PHE A 184 2.96 -9.19 40.07
N ASN A 185 2.54 -10.25 39.38
CA ASN A 185 1.34 -10.24 38.53
C ASN A 185 0.05 -9.93 39.30
N ASP A 186 0.02 -10.16 40.61
CA ASP A 186 -1.15 -9.94 41.46
C ASP A 186 -1.22 -8.48 41.97
N ASN A 187 -0.09 -7.75 41.93
CA ASN A 187 -0.06 -6.34 42.28
C ASN A 187 -0.51 -5.49 41.08
N LEU A 188 -1.76 -5.01 41.13
CA LEU A 188 -2.38 -4.18 40.10
C LEU A 188 -1.60 -2.88 39.83
N GLU A 189 -0.98 -2.28 40.85
CA GLU A 189 -0.19 -1.06 40.67
C GLU A 189 1.09 -1.32 39.87
N PHE A 190 1.76 -2.44 40.15
CA PHE A 190 2.94 -2.86 39.41
C PHE A 190 2.60 -3.16 37.95
N ALA A 191 1.53 -3.92 37.71
CA ALA A 191 1.04 -4.22 36.36
C ALA A 191 0.73 -2.94 35.56
N LYS A 192 0.09 -1.95 36.21
CA LYS A 192 -0.21 -0.64 35.59
C LYS A 192 1.05 0.14 35.24
N LYS A 193 2.05 0.20 36.13
CA LYS A 193 3.34 0.85 35.84
C LYS A 193 4.10 0.14 34.72
N TYR A 194 4.09 -1.19 34.70
CA TYR A 194 4.69 -1.99 33.63
C TYR A 194 4.04 -1.70 32.28
N GLU A 195 2.71 -1.66 32.24
CA GLU A 195 1.94 -1.30 31.04
C GLU A 195 2.31 0.10 30.53
N GLN A 196 2.46 1.09 31.42
CA GLN A 196 2.88 2.44 31.04
C GLN A 196 4.28 2.46 30.39
N ILE A 197 5.23 1.69 30.92
CA ILE A 197 6.58 1.58 30.36
C ILE A 197 6.52 0.96 28.96
N VAL A 198 5.80 -0.15 28.80
CA VAL A 198 5.62 -0.83 27.51
C VAL A 198 4.94 0.10 26.50
N ASN A 199 3.87 0.79 26.90
CA ASN A 199 3.17 1.75 26.06
C ASN A 199 4.12 2.85 25.57
N LYS A 200 4.93 3.43 26.46
CA LYS A 200 5.92 4.45 26.11
C LYS A 200 6.89 3.94 25.05
N CYS A 201 7.49 2.77 25.26
CA CYS A 201 8.39 2.15 24.28
C CYS A 201 7.69 1.90 22.93
N SER A 202 6.43 1.44 22.93
CA SER A 202 5.67 1.24 21.69
C SER A 202 5.45 2.54 20.93
N PHE A 203 5.19 3.66 21.61
CA PHE A 203 5.08 4.98 20.96
C PHE A 203 6.42 5.46 20.40
N ASP A 204 7.52 5.25 21.13
CA ASP A 204 8.86 5.59 20.64
C ASP A 204 9.20 4.81 19.35
N ILE A 205 8.80 3.53 19.28
CA ILE A 205 8.94 2.73 18.05
C ILE A 205 8.06 3.29 16.92
N ILE A 206 6.85 3.78 17.20
CA ILE A 206 6.00 4.40 16.17
C ILE A 206 6.70 5.64 15.60
N LEU A 207 7.24 6.51 16.45
CA LEU A 207 7.96 7.71 16.03
C LEU A 207 9.19 7.37 15.19
N LEU A 208 10.00 6.42 15.64
CA LEU A 208 11.17 5.94 14.89
C LEU A 208 10.77 5.44 13.50
N ASN A 209 9.69 4.67 13.39
CA ASN A 209 9.20 4.20 12.09
C ASN A 209 8.72 5.36 11.19
N ILE A 210 8.05 6.37 11.73
CA ILE A 210 7.61 7.54 10.96
C ILE A 210 8.82 8.26 10.36
N GLU A 211 9.86 8.50 11.15
CA GLU A 211 11.10 9.16 10.70
C GLU A 211 11.78 8.39 9.56
N TYR A 212 11.97 7.07 9.72
CA TYR A 212 12.55 6.24 8.66
C TYR A 212 11.67 6.17 7.41
N LEU A 213 10.34 6.10 7.56
CA LEU A 213 9.42 6.10 6.42
C LEU A 213 9.48 7.43 5.66
N GLN A 214 9.60 8.56 6.34
CA GLN A 214 9.72 9.88 5.70
C GLN A 214 11.00 9.97 4.86
N ARG A 215 12.14 9.47 5.38
CA ARG A 215 13.38 9.37 4.60
C ARG A 215 13.24 8.49 3.37
N GLU A 216 12.67 7.30 3.51
CA GLU A 216 12.46 6.38 2.37
C GLU A 216 11.48 6.95 1.33
N VAL A 217 10.45 7.69 1.76
CA VAL A 217 9.53 8.42 0.86
C VAL A 217 10.30 9.43 0.01
N MET A 218 11.19 10.21 0.63
CA MET A 218 12.02 11.20 -0.07
C MET A 218 12.95 10.54 -1.09
N GLU A 219 13.67 9.49 -0.70
CA GLU A 219 14.54 8.73 -1.62
C GLU A 219 13.76 8.12 -2.80
N THR A 220 12.59 7.55 -2.51
CA THR A 220 11.72 6.94 -3.54
C THR A 220 11.23 8.01 -4.51
N LYS A 221 10.87 9.22 -4.03
CA LYS A 221 10.50 10.36 -4.89
C LYS A 221 11.65 10.78 -5.81
N GLN A 222 12.88 10.81 -5.32
CA GLN A 222 14.06 11.14 -6.15
C GLN A 222 14.30 10.10 -7.25
N ARG A 223 14.26 8.80 -6.90
CA ARG A 223 14.40 7.71 -7.90
C ARG A 223 13.33 7.81 -8.98
N LEU A 224 12.11 8.14 -8.57
CA LEU A 224 10.98 8.28 -9.45
C LEU A 224 11.13 9.46 -10.40
N GLN A 225 11.66 10.60 -9.94
CA GLN A 225 12.02 11.73 -10.80
C GLN A 225 13.05 11.34 -11.87
N THR A 226 14.06 10.55 -11.51
CA THR A 226 15.05 10.04 -12.48
C THR A 226 14.36 9.20 -13.57
N ILE A 227 13.49 8.27 -13.18
CA ILE A 227 12.73 7.42 -14.13
C ILE A 227 11.80 8.28 -15.00
N GLU A 228 11.14 9.29 -14.43
CA GLU A 228 10.30 10.23 -15.19
C GLU A 228 11.12 11.01 -16.24
N CYS A 229 12.34 11.44 -15.90
CA CYS A 229 13.25 12.09 -16.84
C CYS A 229 13.69 11.14 -17.97
N GLU A 230 13.96 9.87 -17.67
CA GLU A 230 14.30 8.85 -18.67
C GLU A 230 13.11 8.57 -19.61
N LEU A 231 11.91 8.43 -19.06
CA LEU A 231 10.68 8.25 -19.85
C LEU A 231 10.42 9.44 -20.78
N LYS A 232 10.62 10.68 -20.32
CA LYS A 232 10.42 11.88 -21.16
C LYS A 232 11.39 11.95 -22.35
N GLN A 233 12.59 11.38 -22.23
CA GLN A 233 13.58 11.37 -23.31
C GLN A 233 13.28 10.34 -24.40
N GLN A 234 12.55 9.28 -24.08
CA GLN A 234 12.43 8.10 -24.95
C GLN A 234 11.16 8.08 -25.82
N THR A 235 10.19 8.98 -25.60
CA THR A 235 8.81 8.63 -25.96
C THR A 235 8.11 9.50 -27.01
N ASN A 236 7.46 8.81 -27.94
CA ASN A 236 6.52 9.31 -28.95
C ASN A 236 5.11 9.47 -28.32
N THR A 237 4.43 10.57 -28.61
CA THR A 237 3.51 11.21 -27.65
C THR A 237 2.19 10.46 -27.37
N GLU A 238 1.54 9.85 -28.36
CA GLU A 238 0.13 9.42 -28.23
C GLU A 238 -0.06 8.06 -27.54
N VAL A 239 0.61 6.99 -28.00
CA VAL A 239 0.49 5.64 -27.40
C VAL A 239 0.93 5.65 -25.93
N TYR A 240 1.89 6.49 -25.61
CA TYR A 240 2.40 6.66 -24.27
C TYR A 240 1.40 7.30 -23.31
N GLN A 241 0.67 8.32 -23.76
CA GLN A 241 -0.37 8.95 -22.96
C GLN A 241 -1.45 7.96 -22.56
N GLU A 242 -1.85 7.06 -23.46
CA GLU A 242 -2.84 6.02 -23.13
C GLU A 242 -2.30 5.03 -22.08
N GLN A 243 -1.03 4.62 -22.21
CA GLN A 243 -0.39 3.73 -21.23
C GLN A 243 -0.26 4.40 -19.85
N LEU A 244 0.11 5.68 -19.80
CA LEU A 244 0.13 6.47 -18.57
C LEU A 244 -1.25 6.52 -17.92
N ARG A 245 -2.30 6.80 -18.70
CA ARG A 245 -3.68 6.87 -18.20
C ARG A 245 -4.13 5.55 -17.56
N HIS A 246 -3.87 4.42 -18.22
CA HIS A 246 -4.20 3.10 -17.68
C HIS A 246 -3.41 2.80 -16.38
N MET A 247 -2.14 3.19 -16.32
CA MET A 247 -1.34 3.04 -15.10
C MET A 247 -1.86 3.90 -13.96
N GLU A 248 -2.21 5.16 -14.22
CA GLU A 248 -2.78 6.07 -13.21
C GLU A 248 -4.08 5.53 -12.62
N GLU A 249 -4.95 4.96 -13.46
CA GLU A 249 -6.17 4.29 -12.99
C GLU A 249 -5.83 3.09 -12.09
N SER A 250 -4.87 2.26 -12.49
CA SER A 250 -4.39 1.11 -11.72
C SER A 250 -3.76 1.53 -10.38
N LEU A 251 -2.98 2.61 -10.36
CA LEU A 251 -2.39 3.21 -9.16
C LEU A 251 -3.46 3.79 -8.23
N SER A 252 -4.48 4.44 -8.77
CA SER A 252 -5.63 4.96 -8.01
C SER A 252 -6.40 3.83 -7.32
N LYS A 253 -6.72 2.75 -8.05
CA LYS A 253 -7.34 1.53 -7.47
C LYS A 253 -6.46 0.91 -6.39
N HIS A 254 -5.15 0.85 -6.63
CA HIS A 254 -4.19 0.33 -5.64
C HIS A 254 -4.17 1.17 -4.35
N ARG A 255 -4.16 2.50 -4.48
CA ARG A 255 -4.23 3.44 -3.36
C ARG A 255 -5.49 3.24 -2.54
N GLN A 256 -6.66 3.24 -3.17
CA GLN A 256 -7.96 3.04 -2.51
C GLN A 256 -8.00 1.71 -1.74
N SER A 257 -7.50 0.63 -2.34
CA SER A 257 -7.42 -0.69 -1.69
C SER A 257 -6.50 -0.70 -0.45
N ILE A 258 -5.39 0.04 -0.46
CA ILE A 258 -4.54 0.17 0.74
C ILE A 258 -5.25 1.02 1.80
N GLU A 259 -5.86 2.15 1.42
CA GLU A 259 -6.59 3.03 2.33
C GLU A 259 -7.71 2.30 3.04
N GLU A 260 -8.56 1.57 2.32
CA GLU A 260 -9.66 0.80 2.89
C GLU A 260 -9.14 -0.22 3.92
N ARG A 261 -8.13 -1.02 3.57
CA ARG A 261 -7.53 -1.99 4.51
C ARG A 261 -6.93 -1.32 5.74
N LYS A 262 -6.35 -0.13 5.60
CA LYS A 262 -5.78 0.63 6.72
C LYS A 262 -6.88 1.23 7.61
N ARG A 263 -7.95 1.78 7.03
CA ARG A 263 -9.14 2.27 7.76
C ARG A 263 -9.80 1.16 8.56
N LEU A 264 -10.02 -0.01 7.95
CA LEU A 264 -10.58 -1.18 8.65
C LEU A 264 -9.71 -1.63 9.84
N LYS A 265 -8.38 -1.65 9.66
CA LYS A 265 -7.45 -1.96 10.77
C LYS A 265 -7.52 -0.91 11.87
N PHE A 266 -7.58 0.38 11.52
CA PHE A 266 -7.67 1.48 12.47
C PHE A 266 -8.96 1.41 13.30
N HIS A 267 -10.12 1.23 12.67
CA HIS A 267 -11.40 1.09 13.40
C HIS A 267 -11.44 -0.16 14.29
N ARG A 268 -10.85 -1.26 13.83
CA ARG A 268 -10.75 -2.47 14.63
C ARG A 268 -9.88 -2.23 15.88
N ASP A 269 -8.79 -1.50 15.73
CA ASP A 269 -7.91 -1.17 16.84
C ASP A 269 -8.57 -0.14 17.77
N GLU A 270 -9.34 0.82 17.26
CA GLU A 270 -10.19 1.74 18.01
C GLU A 270 -11.24 1.01 18.88
N ALA A 271 -11.90 -0.01 18.32
CA ALA A 271 -12.86 -0.81 19.08
C ALA A 271 -12.21 -1.53 20.28
N ASP A 272 -10.93 -1.94 20.19
CA ASP A 272 -10.22 -2.51 21.34
C ASP A 272 -10.04 -1.49 22.46
N TYR A 273 -9.71 -0.24 22.11
CA TYR A 273 -9.55 0.83 23.09
C TYR A 273 -10.88 1.19 23.74
N ASN A 274 -11.95 1.29 22.95
CA ASN A 274 -13.29 1.57 23.46
C ASN A 274 -13.81 0.48 24.41
N THR A 275 -13.38 -0.78 24.20
CA THR A 275 -13.76 -1.91 25.07
C THR A 275 -12.77 -2.18 26.21
N GLY A 276 -11.67 -1.41 26.32
CA GLY A 276 -10.60 -1.66 27.29
C GLY A 276 -9.82 -2.97 27.04
N ARG A 277 -9.90 -3.55 25.84
CA ARG A 277 -9.29 -4.84 25.47
C ARG A 277 -7.96 -4.65 24.73
N ILE A 278 -7.11 -3.75 25.22
CA ILE A 278 -5.83 -3.42 24.58
C ILE A 278 -4.86 -4.60 24.76
N TYR A 279 -4.74 -5.11 25.99
CA TYR A 279 -3.88 -6.22 26.35
C TYR A 279 -4.66 -7.48 26.64
N ARG A 280 -4.23 -8.60 26.04
CA ARG A 280 -4.88 -9.91 26.27
C ARG A 280 -4.80 -10.39 27.71
N TRP A 281 -3.74 -10.02 28.43
CA TRP A 281 -3.52 -10.45 29.82
C TRP A 281 -4.37 -9.67 30.83
N GLN A 282 -4.98 -8.53 30.45
CA GLN A 282 -5.96 -7.81 31.26
C GLN A 282 -7.32 -8.52 31.30
N ARG A 283 -7.51 -9.61 30.54
CA ARG A 283 -8.66 -10.48 30.76
C ARG A 283 -8.50 -11.11 32.13
N GLU A 284 -9.20 -10.53 33.10
CA GLU A 284 -9.37 -11.07 34.42
C GLU A 284 -9.62 -12.57 34.30
N SER A 285 -8.80 -13.32 35.01
CA SER A 285 -8.72 -14.77 34.96
C SER A 285 -9.97 -15.46 35.53
N GLY A 286 -11.09 -14.73 35.66
CA GLY A 286 -12.32 -15.15 36.33
C GLY A 286 -13.52 -15.37 35.41
N THR A 287 -13.53 -14.87 34.17
CA THR A 287 -14.52 -15.38 33.20
C THR A 287 -14.04 -16.74 32.73
N THR A 288 -14.51 -17.76 33.46
CA THR A 288 -14.83 -19.11 33.00
C THR A 288 -14.48 -19.24 31.54
N TRP A 289 -13.43 -19.98 31.23
CA TRP A 289 -13.29 -20.60 29.92
C TRP A 289 -14.69 -21.10 29.57
N THR A 290 -15.46 -20.35 28.78
CA THR A 290 -16.63 -20.91 28.13
C THR A 290 -15.99 -22.08 27.41
N PRO A 291 -16.24 -23.33 27.87
CA PRO A 291 -15.59 -24.50 27.32
C PRO A 291 -15.77 -24.31 25.84
N ARG A 292 -14.68 -24.26 25.06
CA ARG A 292 -14.79 -24.15 23.61
C ARG A 292 -15.89 -25.12 23.24
N GLY A 293 -17.05 -24.58 22.84
CA GLY A 293 -18.29 -25.36 22.83
C GLY A 293 -17.96 -26.67 22.14
N PRO A 294 -18.38 -27.82 22.71
CA PRO A 294 -17.90 -29.15 22.35
C PRO A 294 -17.71 -29.15 20.86
N ARG A 295 -16.44 -29.23 20.45
CA ARG A 295 -15.98 -29.17 19.06
C ARG A 295 -17.05 -29.90 18.29
N ARG A 296 -17.93 -29.17 17.58
CA ARG A 296 -19.00 -29.79 16.81
C ARG A 296 -18.23 -30.77 15.94
N GLU A 297 -18.33 -32.04 16.29
CA GLU A 297 -18.05 -33.14 15.39
C GLU A 297 -19.08 -32.88 14.30
N GLY A 298 -18.69 -32.03 13.35
CA GLY A 298 -19.40 -31.90 12.11
C GLY A 298 -19.53 -33.35 11.64
N PRO A 299 -20.76 -33.84 11.41
CA PRO A 299 -20.95 -35.17 10.92
C PRO A 299 -19.98 -35.33 9.76
N GLN A 300 -19.07 -36.29 9.91
CA GLN A 300 -18.22 -36.75 8.84
C GLN A 300 -19.18 -37.38 7.81
N GLN A 301 -19.84 -36.53 7.03
CA GLN A 301 -20.50 -36.95 5.83
C GLN A 301 -19.37 -37.36 4.90
N ASP A 302 -19.12 -38.67 4.91
CA ASP A 302 -18.49 -39.41 3.83
C ASP A 302 -19.26 -39.12 2.53
N LEU A 303 -18.99 -37.97 1.92
CA LEU A 303 -19.28 -37.71 0.52
C LEU A 303 -17.99 -37.87 -0.28
N ARG A 304 -17.35 -39.02 -0.06
CA ARG A 304 -16.35 -39.59 -0.96
C ARG A 304 -16.98 -40.72 -1.77
N SER A 305 -18.12 -40.45 -2.41
CA SER A 305 -18.61 -41.25 -3.51
C SER A 305 -19.71 -40.48 -4.25
N MET A 306 -19.32 -39.62 -5.19
CA MET A 306 -20.01 -39.50 -6.47
C MET A 306 -19.09 -38.78 -7.45
N ARG A 307 -18.59 -39.63 -8.34
CA ARG A 307 -17.96 -39.36 -9.62
C ARG A 307 -18.79 -38.33 -10.41
N SER A 308 -18.07 -37.44 -11.09
CA SER A 308 -18.30 -37.13 -12.50
C SER A 308 -19.74 -36.85 -12.96
N THR A 309 -20.11 -35.58 -13.02
CA THR A 309 -20.73 -35.00 -14.22
C THR A 309 -20.48 -33.49 -14.22
N ARG A 310 -19.76 -33.01 -15.24
CA ARG A 310 -19.67 -31.59 -15.57
C ARG A 310 -21.09 -31.06 -15.85
N PRO A 311 -21.45 -29.86 -15.40
CA PRO A 311 -22.60 -29.16 -15.93
C PRO A 311 -22.23 -28.66 -17.34
N THR A 312 -22.79 -29.32 -18.34
CA THR A 312 -22.95 -28.76 -19.69
C THR A 312 -23.85 -27.54 -19.56
N TRP A 313 -23.31 -26.36 -19.84
CA TRP A 313 -24.14 -25.21 -20.17
C TRP A 313 -24.89 -25.53 -21.45
N SER A 314 -26.19 -25.80 -21.32
CA SER A 314 -27.14 -25.74 -22.43
C SER A 314 -27.79 -24.35 -22.41
N PRO A 315 -27.58 -23.53 -23.46
CA PRO A 315 -28.45 -22.40 -23.74
C PRO A 315 -29.70 -22.95 -24.45
N ALA A 316 -30.87 -22.74 -23.85
CA ALA A 316 -32.16 -22.98 -24.51
C ALA A 316 -33.02 -21.72 -24.34
N GLY A 317 -33.04 -20.94 -25.42
CA GLY A 317 -33.91 -19.79 -25.62
C GLY A 317 -34.07 -19.61 -27.12
N ALA A 318 -34.76 -20.56 -27.75
CA ALA A 318 -35.15 -20.50 -29.15
C ALA A 318 -36.39 -19.61 -29.28
N GLY A 319 -36.23 -18.48 -29.99
CA GLY A 319 -37.30 -17.83 -30.73
C GLY A 319 -37.04 -18.06 -32.22
N PRO A 320 -38.05 -18.33 -33.06
CA PRO A 320 -37.85 -18.59 -34.47
C PRO A 320 -37.91 -17.27 -35.25
N SER A 321 -36.89 -16.99 -36.06
CA SER A 321 -37.08 -16.12 -37.23
C SER A 321 -36.18 -16.54 -38.40
N ARG A 322 -36.82 -16.46 -39.57
CA ARG A 322 -36.50 -16.96 -40.91
C ARG A 322 -35.20 -16.44 -41.55
N SER A 323 -34.52 -17.35 -42.28
CA SER A 323 -33.88 -17.20 -43.62
C SER A 323 -32.77 -16.15 -43.88
N PRO A 324 -31.99 -16.23 -44.98
CA PRO A 324 -31.35 -17.39 -45.61
C PRO A 324 -29.83 -17.19 -45.93
N GLN A 325 -29.12 -18.32 -46.08
CA GLN A 325 -28.14 -18.60 -47.14
C GLN A 325 -27.02 -17.58 -47.45
N GLY A 326 -25.80 -17.91 -46.97
CA GLY A 326 -24.54 -17.35 -47.47
C GLY A 326 -23.41 -18.39 -47.31
N GLN A 327 -22.95 -18.93 -48.44
CA GLN A 327 -21.78 -19.82 -48.53
C GLN A 327 -20.46 -19.03 -48.42
N GLY A 328 -19.45 -19.65 -47.81
CA GLY A 328 -18.06 -19.16 -47.72
C GLY A 328 -17.58 -19.39 -46.29
N GLY A 329 -16.82 -20.43 -45.95
CA GLY A 329 -15.59 -20.85 -46.60
C GLY A 329 -14.46 -19.97 -46.09
N VAL A 330 -13.74 -20.38 -45.05
CA VAL A 330 -12.28 -20.22 -44.87
C VAL A 330 -11.83 -21.01 -43.63
N VAL A 331 -10.77 -21.76 -43.87
CA VAL A 331 -10.04 -22.68 -43.02
C VAL A 331 -9.05 -21.91 -42.13
N GLY A 332 -8.89 -22.35 -40.87
CA GLY A 332 -7.64 -22.16 -40.13
C GLY A 332 -7.77 -21.56 -38.73
N ASP A 333 -8.21 -22.36 -37.76
CA ASP A 333 -8.02 -22.07 -36.33
C ASP A 333 -7.02 -23.06 -35.73
N THR A 334 -5.77 -22.62 -35.56
CA THR A 334 -4.71 -23.32 -34.82
C THR A 334 -4.85 -23.03 -33.33
N GLY A 335 -5.86 -23.65 -32.71
CA GLY A 335 -6.11 -23.62 -31.27
C GLY A 335 -5.00 -24.34 -30.47
N GLY A 336 -4.00 -23.58 -30.04
CA GLY A 336 -2.97 -24.02 -29.08
C GLY A 336 -3.57 -24.34 -27.71
N ARG A 337 -3.72 -25.63 -27.42
CA ARG A 337 -4.00 -26.18 -26.08
C ARG A 337 -2.92 -25.69 -25.09
N LYS A 338 -3.28 -24.72 -24.23
CA LYS A 338 -2.51 -24.37 -23.05
C LYS A 338 -2.61 -25.51 -22.03
N ASP A 339 -1.55 -26.29 -21.91
CA ASP A 339 -1.34 -27.25 -20.83
C ASP A 339 -1.46 -26.54 -19.47
N ARG A 340 -2.51 -26.89 -18.75
CA ARG A 340 -2.69 -26.60 -17.33
C ARG A 340 -1.57 -27.32 -16.56
N ARG A 341 -0.46 -26.62 -16.33
CA ARG A 341 0.58 -27.05 -15.38
C ARG A 341 -0.07 -27.26 -14.02
N GLN A 342 -0.19 -28.54 -13.62
CA GLN A 342 -0.60 -28.92 -12.28
C GLN A 342 0.37 -28.29 -11.28
N GLN A 343 -0.15 -27.48 -10.35
CA GLN A 343 0.67 -26.99 -9.25
C GLN A 343 1.13 -28.18 -8.40
N PRO A 344 2.43 -28.27 -8.06
CA PRO A 344 2.90 -29.32 -7.16
C PRO A 344 2.28 -29.12 -5.77
N GLN A 345 1.58 -30.16 -5.30
CA GLN A 345 1.06 -30.21 -3.94
C GLN A 345 2.20 -29.93 -2.95
N ARG A 346 2.10 -28.80 -2.24
CA ARG A 346 3.01 -28.47 -1.14
C ARG A 346 2.82 -29.51 -0.04
N ARG A 347 3.74 -30.49 0.03
CA ARG A 347 3.86 -31.40 1.16
C ARG A 347 3.99 -30.58 2.45
N ALA A 348 3.08 -30.82 3.39
CA ALA A 348 3.11 -30.22 4.71
C ALA A 348 4.46 -30.50 5.36
N ARG A 349 5.24 -29.45 5.63
CA ARG A 349 6.48 -29.55 6.41
C ARG A 349 6.09 -29.85 7.86
N THR A 350 6.28 -31.09 8.28
CA THR A 350 6.23 -31.48 9.68
C THR A 350 7.42 -30.84 10.40
N PHE A 351 7.13 -29.79 11.16
CA PHE A 351 8.10 -29.16 12.05
C PHE A 351 8.41 -30.12 13.21
N LYS A 352 9.54 -30.84 13.14
CA LYS A 352 10.07 -31.55 14.31
C LYS A 352 10.53 -30.50 15.32
N LYS A 353 9.84 -30.44 16.47
CA LYS A 353 10.28 -29.69 17.65
C LYS A 353 11.63 -30.28 18.10
N ARG A 354 12.67 -29.46 18.13
CA ARG A 354 13.88 -29.73 18.91
C ARG A 354 13.79 -28.89 20.17
N TRP A 355 14.01 -29.56 21.30
CA TRP A 355 14.00 -29.02 22.65
C TRP A 355 15.09 -27.98 22.86
#